data_AF-A0A0Q8NRP1-F1
#
_entry.id   AF-A0A0Q8NRP1-F1
#
_cell.length_a   1.000
_cell.length_b   1.000
_cell.length_c   1.000
_cell.angle_alpha   90.00
_cell.angle_beta   90.00
_cell.angle_gamma   90.00
#
_symmetry.space_group_name_H-M   'P 1'
#
loop_
_entity.id
_entity.type
_entity.pdbx_description
1 polymer ?
#
loop_
_entity_poly.entity_id
_entity_poly.type
_entity_poly.pdbx_seq_one_letter_code
_entity_poly.pdbx_strand_id
1 'polypeptide(L)'
;MQAPAASSTPPQTPVEKTTAAPTPSASSSSDDPDGAGSCTTPAPKTGRKYVQAVKPPKQDTLYVKDAKFVCDPNDGHYAGAGAEKTYGFAAKVKAQVANGPGTVKTVPVGELWQHIGDCLLGVEVQDPASCSGGIYEIALDGTGKITEIKEIWHP
;
A
#
# COMPACT_ATOMS: atom_id res chain seq x y z
N MET A 1 78.28 -8.20 -17.93
CA MET A 1 77.47 -8.14 -19.15
C MET A 1 76.16 -7.44 -18.83
N GLN A 2 75.78 -6.45 -19.64
CA GLN A 2 74.44 -5.90 -19.94
C GLN A 2 73.43 -5.52 -18.82
N ALA A 3 73.06 -4.23 -18.79
CA ALA A 3 71.68 -3.76 -18.62
C ALA A 3 71.04 -3.55 -20.03
N PRO A 4 69.77 -3.11 -20.24
CA PRO A 4 68.61 -2.85 -19.37
C PRO A 4 67.27 -3.43 -19.92
N ALA A 5 66.11 -3.18 -19.27
CA ALA A 5 64.88 -2.62 -19.89
C ALA A 5 63.66 -2.66 -18.95
N ALA A 6 62.98 -1.51 -18.88
CA ALA A 6 61.73 -1.26 -18.16
C ALA A 6 60.50 -1.48 -19.07
N SER A 7 59.30 -1.57 -18.46
CA SER A 7 58.04 -1.11 -19.08
C SER A 7 56.99 -0.80 -18.01
N SER A 8 56.26 0.28 -18.27
CA SER A 8 55.49 1.10 -17.32
C SER A 8 53.96 1.03 -17.57
N THR A 9 53.19 1.59 -16.62
CA THR A 9 51.86 2.29 -16.79
C THR A 9 50.59 1.42 -16.59
N PRO A 10 49.41 1.97 -16.19
CA PRO A 10 49.02 2.95 -15.14
C PRO A 10 47.89 2.45 -14.18
N PRO A 11 47.51 3.25 -13.16
CA PRO A 11 46.34 3.02 -12.30
C PRO A 11 44.99 3.25 -13.02
N GLN A 12 43.99 2.41 -12.72
CA GLN A 12 42.60 2.63 -13.16
C GLN A 12 41.79 3.32 -12.06
N THR A 13 41.34 4.54 -12.37
CA THR A 13 40.42 5.38 -11.63
C THR A 13 39.01 4.76 -11.57
N PRO A 14 38.28 4.83 -10.45
CA PRO A 14 36.85 4.56 -10.43
C PRO A 14 36.10 5.68 -11.15
N VAL A 15 35.24 5.31 -12.09
CA VAL A 15 34.38 6.24 -12.84
C VAL A 15 33.17 6.57 -11.97
N GLU A 16 33.12 7.80 -11.46
CA GLU A 16 31.95 8.39 -10.83
C GLU A 16 30.86 8.58 -11.90
N LYS A 17 29.77 7.82 -11.83
CA LYS A 17 28.55 8.07 -12.61
C LYS A 17 27.53 8.78 -11.75
N THR A 18 27.60 10.11 -11.77
CA THR A 18 26.49 10.99 -11.40
C THR A 18 25.33 10.74 -12.36
N THR A 19 24.31 10.03 -11.89
CA THR A 19 23.05 9.85 -12.63
C THR A 19 22.03 10.81 -12.05
N ALA A 20 21.49 11.63 -12.95
CA ALA A 20 20.57 12.73 -12.71
C ALA A 20 19.30 12.32 -11.96
N ALA A 21 18.78 13.28 -11.19
CA ALA A 21 17.48 13.24 -10.55
C ALA A 21 16.34 13.02 -11.57
N PRO A 22 15.31 12.21 -11.26
CA PRO A 22 14.13 12.15 -12.10
C PRO A 22 13.25 13.37 -11.85
N THR A 23 12.96 14.08 -12.95
CA THR A 23 11.85 15.04 -13.08
C THR A 23 10.50 14.35 -12.87
N PRO A 24 9.48 15.05 -12.34
CA PRO A 24 8.13 14.50 -12.25
C PRO A 24 7.52 14.37 -13.64
N SER A 25 7.34 13.13 -14.11
CA SER A 25 6.49 12.85 -15.27
C SER A 25 5.04 13.09 -14.88
N ALA A 26 4.47 14.19 -15.38
CA ALA A 26 3.03 14.33 -15.53
C ALA A 26 2.57 13.27 -16.55
N SER A 27 1.99 12.18 -16.06
CA SER A 27 1.32 11.20 -16.91
C SER A 27 -0.09 11.73 -17.22
N SER A 28 -0.20 12.37 -18.38
CA SER A 28 -1.44 12.38 -19.15
C SER A 28 -1.57 11.01 -19.83
N SER A 29 -2.70 10.34 -19.64
CA SER A 29 -3.16 9.20 -20.44
C SER A 29 -4.68 9.37 -20.53
N SER A 30 -5.20 9.92 -21.63
CA SER A 30 -5.52 9.27 -22.91
C SER A 30 -6.82 8.46 -22.83
N ASP A 31 -7.82 9.03 -23.51
CA ASP A 31 -9.03 8.51 -24.13
C ASP A 31 -9.45 7.06 -23.82
N ASP A 32 -10.64 6.93 -23.21
CA ASP A 32 -11.41 5.69 -23.18
C ASP A 32 -12.48 5.69 -24.30
N PRO A 33 -12.63 4.58 -25.07
CA PRO A 33 -13.72 4.40 -26.02
C PRO A 33 -15.06 4.14 -25.32
N ASP A 34 -16.09 4.73 -25.91
CA ASP A 34 -17.54 4.59 -25.70
C ASP A 34 -17.98 3.22 -25.13
N GLY A 35 -18.54 3.21 -23.91
CA GLY A 35 -19.19 2.02 -23.32
C GLY A 35 -19.11 1.85 -21.81
N ALA A 36 -18.46 2.75 -21.06
CA ALA A 36 -18.42 2.67 -19.60
C ALA A 36 -19.72 3.19 -18.97
N GLY A 37 -20.52 2.28 -18.39
CA GLY A 37 -21.42 2.65 -17.30
C GLY A 37 -20.66 3.50 -16.28
N SER A 38 -21.30 4.50 -15.70
CA SER A 38 -20.71 5.61 -14.93
C SER A 38 -20.00 5.17 -13.64
N CYS A 39 -18.89 4.45 -13.78
CA CYS A 39 -18.03 4.01 -12.70
C CYS A 39 -17.20 5.20 -12.22
N THR A 40 -17.66 5.84 -11.14
CA THR A 40 -16.96 6.97 -10.53
C THR A 40 -16.05 6.44 -9.43
N THR A 41 -14.74 6.60 -9.61
CA THR A 41 -13.77 6.27 -8.54
C THR A 41 -14.00 7.18 -7.33
N PRO A 42 -14.29 6.64 -6.14
CA PRO A 42 -14.33 7.45 -4.93
C PRO A 42 -12.92 8.00 -4.66
N ALA A 43 -12.79 9.32 -4.59
CA ALA A 43 -11.52 9.92 -4.19
C ALA A 43 -11.30 9.67 -2.68
N PRO A 44 -10.12 9.20 -2.25
CA PRO A 44 -9.79 9.20 -0.83
C PRO A 44 -9.86 10.62 -0.30
N LYS A 45 -10.26 10.77 0.97
CA LYS A 45 -10.14 12.06 1.66
C LYS A 45 -8.67 12.50 1.65
N THR A 46 -8.42 13.80 1.56
CA THR A 46 -7.08 14.38 1.56
C THR A 46 -6.22 13.82 2.69
N GLY A 47 -4.99 13.39 2.37
CA GLY A 47 -4.06 12.79 3.34
C GLY A 47 -4.30 11.32 3.66
N ARG A 48 -5.25 10.67 2.97
CA ARG A 48 -5.54 9.24 3.12
C ARG A 48 -5.24 8.49 1.83
N LYS A 49 -5.01 7.19 1.96
CA LYS A 49 -4.83 6.27 0.82
C LYS A 49 -5.51 4.93 1.10
N TYR A 50 -5.83 4.21 0.04
CA TYR A 50 -6.32 2.85 0.13
C TYR A 50 -5.18 1.85 -0.06
N VAL A 51 -5.18 0.80 0.75
CA VAL A 51 -4.21 -0.28 0.72
C VAL A 51 -4.94 -1.61 0.89
N GLN A 52 -4.40 -2.67 0.31
CA GLN A 52 -4.89 -4.02 0.53
C GLN A 52 -3.91 -4.78 1.40
N ALA A 53 -4.38 -5.34 2.53
CA ALA A 53 -3.56 -6.24 3.34
C ALA A 53 -3.27 -7.53 2.56
N VAL A 54 -2.01 -7.97 2.55
CA VAL A 54 -1.58 -9.16 1.79
C VAL A 54 -1.02 -10.27 2.68
N LYS A 55 -0.67 -9.95 3.93
CA LYS A 55 -0.20 -10.92 4.93
C LYS A 55 -0.69 -10.51 6.32
N PRO A 56 -0.84 -11.48 7.26
CA PRO A 56 -1.10 -11.17 8.65
C PRO A 56 -0.05 -10.20 9.21
N PRO A 57 -0.45 -9.17 9.98
CA PRO A 57 0.48 -8.25 10.60
C PRO A 57 1.45 -8.96 11.57
N LYS A 58 2.67 -8.43 11.71
CA LYS A 58 3.70 -8.98 12.60
C LYS A 58 4.53 -7.87 13.22
N GLN A 59 4.75 -7.92 14.54
CA GLN A 59 5.62 -6.96 15.27
C GLN A 59 5.34 -5.49 14.86
N ASP A 60 4.08 -5.05 14.98
CA ASP A 60 3.66 -3.69 14.60
C ASP A 60 3.83 -3.31 13.12
N THR A 61 4.01 -4.31 12.25
CA THR A 61 4.15 -4.12 10.81
C THR A 61 2.92 -4.64 10.07
N LEU A 62 2.33 -3.76 9.27
CA LEU A 62 1.28 -4.09 8.30
C LEU A 62 1.91 -4.32 6.93
N TYR A 63 1.57 -5.43 6.28
CA TYR A 63 2.05 -5.78 4.94
C TYR A 63 0.93 -5.54 3.92
N VAL A 64 1.16 -4.65 2.96
CA VAL A 64 0.12 -4.22 2.03
C VAL A 64 0.61 -4.06 0.60
N LYS A 65 -0.33 -3.98 -0.35
CA LYS A 65 -0.15 -3.32 -1.64
C LYS A 65 -0.94 -2.00 -1.65
N ASP A 66 -0.52 -1.02 -2.44
CA ASP A 66 -1.40 0.13 -2.69
C ASP A 66 -2.66 -0.36 -3.39
N ALA A 67 -3.83 0.11 -3.00
CA ALA A 67 -5.07 -0.29 -3.66
C ALA A 67 -5.48 0.75 -4.71
N LYS A 68 -5.92 0.26 -5.87
CA LYS A 68 -6.50 1.06 -6.95
C LYS A 68 -7.95 0.67 -7.14
N PHE A 69 -8.78 1.64 -7.51
CA PHE A 69 -10.16 1.37 -7.87
C PHE A 69 -10.20 0.73 -9.27
N VAL A 70 -10.92 -0.37 -9.40
CA VAL A 70 -11.14 -1.13 -10.61
C VAL A 70 -12.62 -1.06 -10.93
N CYS A 71 -12.95 -0.64 -12.14
CA CYS A 71 -14.33 -0.59 -12.61
C CYS A 71 -14.76 -1.95 -13.15
N ASP A 72 -15.91 -2.42 -12.67
CA ASP A 72 -16.62 -3.57 -13.19
C ASP A 72 -17.83 -3.10 -14.02
N PRO A 73 -18.43 -3.95 -14.87
CA PRO A 73 -19.56 -3.55 -15.72
C PRO A 73 -20.78 -2.97 -14.99
N ASN A 74 -20.93 -3.25 -13.68
CA ASN A 74 -22.08 -2.82 -12.88
C ASN A 74 -21.70 -2.01 -11.63
N ASP A 75 -20.42 -1.97 -11.24
CA ASP A 75 -19.95 -1.33 -9.99
C ASP A 75 -18.42 -1.07 -10.06
N GLY A 76 -17.74 -0.90 -8.93
CA GLY A 76 -16.28 -0.94 -8.88
C GLY A 76 -15.75 -1.21 -7.49
N HIS A 77 -14.58 -1.84 -7.41
CA HIS A 77 -13.97 -2.25 -6.16
C HIS A 77 -12.51 -1.80 -6.08
N TYR A 78 -11.98 -1.70 -4.86
CA TYR A 78 -10.54 -1.49 -4.68
C TYR A 78 -9.80 -2.83 -4.69
N ALA A 79 -8.72 -2.90 -5.46
CA ALA A 79 -7.85 -4.07 -5.51
C ALA A 79 -6.39 -3.66 -5.32
N GLY A 80 -5.61 -4.49 -4.63
CA GLY A 80 -4.19 -4.29 -4.43
C GLY A 80 -3.40 -4.36 -5.74
N ALA A 81 -2.58 -3.35 -5.98
CA ALA A 81 -1.78 -3.16 -7.18
C ALA A 81 -0.31 -2.89 -6.84
N GLY A 82 0.58 -3.32 -7.73
CA GLY A 82 2.01 -3.09 -7.60
C GLY A 82 2.70 -3.97 -6.55
N ALA A 83 3.86 -3.50 -6.09
CA ALA A 83 4.72 -4.22 -5.16
C ALA A 83 4.19 -4.17 -3.71
N GLU A 84 4.52 -5.21 -2.94
CA GLU A 84 4.29 -5.22 -1.50
C GLU A 84 5.10 -4.12 -0.80
N LYS A 85 4.49 -3.50 0.20
CA LYS A 85 5.03 -2.46 1.05
C LYS A 85 4.71 -2.78 2.50
N THR A 86 5.48 -2.17 3.39
CA THR A 86 5.25 -2.26 4.83
C THR A 86 4.98 -0.91 5.44
N TYR A 87 4.10 -0.88 6.42
CA TYR A 87 3.83 0.28 7.25
C TYR A 87 3.92 -0.09 8.73
N GLY A 88 4.57 0.75 9.51
CA GLY A 88 4.53 0.64 10.97
C GLY A 88 3.35 1.41 11.55
N PHE A 89 2.86 0.97 12.71
CA PHE A 89 1.87 1.73 13.47
C PHE A 89 2.54 2.84 14.30
N ALA A 90 1.86 3.98 14.44
CA ALA A 90 2.23 5.00 15.41
C ALA A 90 1.81 4.54 16.83
N ALA A 91 2.40 5.13 17.87
CA ALA A 91 2.11 4.76 19.26
C ALA A 91 0.63 4.97 19.65
N LYS A 92 -0.06 5.90 18.99
CA LYS A 92 -1.50 6.12 19.13
C LYS A 92 -2.11 6.00 17.74
N VAL A 93 -2.73 4.85 17.47
CA VAL A 93 -3.47 4.60 16.24
C VAL A 93 -4.95 4.48 16.54
N LYS A 94 -5.78 5.10 15.71
CA LYS A 94 -7.21 4.82 15.67
C LYS A 94 -7.46 3.69 14.66
N ALA A 95 -7.79 2.50 15.16
CA ALA A 95 -8.10 1.33 14.35
C ALA A 95 -9.61 1.10 14.30
N GLN A 96 -10.13 0.83 13.11
CA GLN A 96 -11.54 0.57 12.88
C GLN A 96 -11.75 -0.61 11.93
N VAL A 97 -12.63 -1.54 12.32
CA VAL A 97 -13.02 -2.71 11.52
C VAL A 97 -14.44 -2.54 11.00
N ALA A 98 -14.72 -3.08 9.82
CA ALA A 98 -16.06 -3.01 9.22
C ALA A 98 -17.01 -3.97 9.96
N ASN A 99 -18.24 -3.52 10.18
CA ASN A 99 -19.30 -4.34 10.79
C ASN A 99 -20.62 -4.26 10.00
N GLY A 100 -20.51 -4.03 8.69
CA GLY A 100 -21.65 -3.86 7.78
C GLY A 100 -21.54 -2.61 6.88
N PRO A 101 -22.55 -2.38 6.02
CA PRO A 101 -22.55 -1.29 5.06
C PRO A 101 -22.40 0.08 5.73
N GLY A 102 -21.28 0.74 5.50
CA GLY A 102 -21.00 2.09 6.03
C GLY A 102 -20.82 2.15 7.55
N THR A 103 -20.82 1.01 8.24
CA THR A 103 -20.66 0.94 9.69
C THR A 103 -19.27 0.42 10.03
N VAL A 104 -18.68 1.02 11.07
CA VAL A 104 -17.36 0.61 11.59
C VAL A 104 -17.36 0.58 13.11
N LYS A 105 -16.59 -0.35 13.68
CA LYS A 105 -16.31 -0.42 15.12
C LYS A 105 -14.88 0.02 15.37
N THR A 106 -14.66 0.89 16.36
CA THR A 106 -13.31 1.24 16.80
C THR A 106 -12.78 0.16 17.74
N VAL A 107 -11.56 -0.32 17.49
CA VAL A 107 -10.95 -1.45 18.21
C VAL A 107 -9.51 -1.13 18.60
N PRO A 108 -8.94 -1.81 19.61
CA PRO A 108 -7.50 -1.79 19.85
C PRO A 108 -6.72 -2.30 18.64
N VAL A 109 -5.50 -1.81 18.43
CA VAL A 109 -4.65 -2.21 17.29
C VAL A 109 -4.37 -3.72 17.24
N GLY A 110 -4.27 -4.38 18.40
CA GLY A 110 -4.10 -5.83 18.47
C GLY A 110 -5.33 -6.60 17.96
N GLU A 111 -6.55 -6.13 18.25
CA GLU A 111 -7.80 -6.72 17.74
C GLU A 111 -7.89 -6.53 16.23
N LEU A 112 -7.44 -5.38 15.69
CA LEU A 112 -7.32 -5.18 14.25
C LEU A 112 -6.34 -6.18 13.62
N TRP A 113 -5.17 -6.43 14.23
CA TRP A 113 -4.21 -7.38 13.65
C TRP A 113 -4.75 -8.79 13.58
N GLN A 114 -5.43 -9.21 14.64
CA GLN A 114 -6.11 -10.49 14.67
C GLN A 114 -7.18 -10.55 13.58
N HIS A 115 -8.02 -9.52 13.47
CA HIS A 115 -9.06 -9.44 12.43
C HIS A 115 -8.48 -9.54 11.00
N ILE A 116 -7.40 -8.79 10.70
CA ILE A 116 -6.71 -8.90 9.40
C ILE A 116 -6.21 -10.32 9.16
N GLY A 117 -5.60 -10.94 10.17
CA GLY A 117 -5.11 -12.32 10.09
C GLY A 117 -6.23 -13.31 9.82
N ASP A 118 -7.32 -13.25 10.59
CA ASP A 118 -8.47 -14.13 10.47
C ASP A 118 -9.10 -14.02 9.08
N CYS A 119 -9.30 -12.79 8.58
CA CYS A 119 -9.84 -12.57 7.23
C CYS A 119 -8.94 -13.11 6.12
N LEU A 120 -7.62 -12.94 6.22
CA LEU A 120 -6.69 -13.45 5.21
C LEU A 120 -6.58 -14.98 5.24
N LEU A 121 -6.83 -15.60 6.39
CA LEU A 121 -6.80 -17.05 6.56
C LEU A 121 -8.16 -17.72 6.30
N GLY A 122 -9.22 -16.94 6.06
CA GLY A 122 -10.58 -17.45 5.89
C GLY A 122 -11.18 -18.03 7.18
N VAL A 123 -10.72 -17.53 8.33
CA VAL A 123 -11.24 -17.89 9.65
C VAL A 123 -12.42 -16.96 9.98
N GLU A 124 -13.40 -17.49 10.71
CA GLU A 124 -14.53 -16.70 11.19
C GLU A 124 -14.05 -15.57 12.10
N VAL A 125 -14.47 -14.34 11.80
CA VAL A 125 -14.14 -13.15 12.59
C VAL A 125 -15.13 -12.96 13.74
N GLN A 126 -14.68 -12.28 14.79
CA GLN A 126 -15.51 -11.99 15.95
C GLN A 126 -16.67 -11.06 15.61
N ASP A 127 -17.89 -11.46 15.99
CA ASP A 127 -19.08 -10.61 15.90
C ASP A 127 -18.89 -9.25 16.63
N PRO A 128 -19.38 -8.14 16.07
CA PRO A 128 -20.17 -8.00 14.84
C PRO A 128 -19.31 -7.71 13.59
N ALA A 129 -18.00 -7.98 13.61
CA ALA A 129 -17.12 -7.62 12.50
C ALA A 129 -17.34 -8.55 11.29
N SER A 130 -16.99 -8.05 10.09
CA SER A 130 -17.16 -8.80 8.84
C SER A 130 -15.98 -8.54 7.89
N CYS A 131 -15.36 -9.60 7.38
CA CYS A 131 -14.27 -9.49 6.42
C CYS A 131 -14.73 -8.84 5.13
N SER A 132 -14.02 -7.77 4.72
CA SER A 132 -14.45 -6.93 3.60
C SER A 132 -13.34 -6.77 2.54
N GLY A 133 -12.84 -7.89 2.01
CA GLY A 133 -11.83 -7.90 0.93
C GLY A 133 -10.43 -7.43 1.33
N GLY A 134 -10.20 -7.16 2.62
CA GLY A 134 -8.89 -6.74 3.16
C GLY A 134 -8.45 -5.36 2.68
N ILE A 135 -9.40 -4.49 2.30
CA ILE A 135 -9.12 -3.11 1.88
C ILE A 135 -9.21 -2.18 3.08
N TYR A 136 -8.18 -1.35 3.25
CA TYR A 136 -8.06 -0.40 4.33
C TYR A 136 -7.78 1.00 3.81
N GLU A 137 -8.49 1.99 4.34
CA GLU A 137 -8.12 3.39 4.25
C GLU A 137 -7.17 3.72 5.41
N ILE A 138 -5.98 4.24 5.09
CA ILE A 138 -4.99 4.62 6.09
C ILE A 138 -4.65 6.11 6.01
N ALA A 139 -4.40 6.71 7.17
CA ALA A 139 -3.73 8.00 7.31
C ALA A 139 -2.34 7.78 7.89
N LEU A 140 -1.35 8.51 7.36
CA LEU A 140 0.04 8.44 7.82
C LEU A 140 0.44 9.75 8.49
N ASP A 141 1.32 9.67 9.48
CA ASP A 141 2.03 10.84 10.00
C ASP A 141 3.19 11.27 9.08
N GLY A 142 3.87 12.36 9.46
CA GLY A 142 5.03 12.88 8.72
C GLY A 142 6.25 11.95 8.67
N THR A 143 6.25 10.87 9.45
CA THR A 143 7.27 9.81 9.43
C THR A 143 6.85 8.58 8.64
N GLY A 144 5.63 8.57 8.09
CA GLY A 144 5.08 7.46 7.32
C GLY A 144 4.48 6.34 8.18
N LYS A 145 4.21 6.58 9.47
CA LYS A 145 3.53 5.61 10.36
C LYS A 145 2.03 5.80 10.35
N ILE A 146 1.28 4.71 10.53
CA ILE A 146 -0.17 4.70 10.54
C ILE A 146 -0.70 5.37 11.82
N THR A 147 -1.47 6.44 11.66
CA THR A 147 -2.18 7.13 12.75
C THR A 147 -3.68 6.81 12.75
N GLU A 148 -4.24 6.50 11.59
CA GLU A 148 -5.59 5.97 11.47
C GLU A 148 -5.63 4.85 10.42
N ILE A 149 -6.40 3.82 10.70
CA ILE A 149 -6.68 2.72 9.78
C ILE A 149 -8.14 2.30 9.94
N LYS A 150 -8.83 2.18 8.81
CA LYS A 150 -10.25 1.84 8.75
C LYS A 150 -10.47 0.84 7.62
N GLU A 151 -10.99 -0.33 7.94
CA GLU A 151 -11.43 -1.27 6.92
C GLU A 151 -12.59 -0.68 6.11
N ILE A 152 -12.54 -0.86 4.79
CA ILE A 152 -13.59 -0.46 3.88
C ILE A 152 -14.50 -1.65 3.67
N TRP A 153 -15.77 -1.49 4.06
CA TRP A 153 -16.77 -2.52 3.84
C TRP A 153 -17.00 -2.75 2.34
N HIS A 154 -17.07 -4.01 1.95
CA HIS A 154 -17.43 -4.46 0.62
C HIS A 154 -18.30 -5.73 0.77
N PRO A 155 -19.43 -5.83 0.06
CA PRO A 155 -20.30 -7.02 0.10
C PRO A 155 -19.64 -8.25 -0.52
#